data_AF-A0A6P7TXX6-F1
#
_entry.id   AF-A0A6P7TXX6-F1
#
_cell.length_a   1.000
_cell.length_b   1.000
_cell.length_c   1.000
_cell.angle_alpha   90.00
_cell.angle_beta   90.00
_cell.angle_gamma   90.00
#
_symmetry.space_group_name_H-M   'P 1'
#
loop_
_entity.id
_entity.type
_entity.pdbx_description
1 polymer ?
#
loop_
_entity_poly.entity_id
_entity_poly.type
_entity_poly.pdbx_seq_one_letter_code
_entity_poly.pdbx_strand_id
1 'polypeptide(L)'
;MKALGHRTRSKVQINEGMDEISRFTELSQEQVSKSKNMARSIDYCQTTKMSDKKVKRRIYSDEYLKFGVIPYDHNNSLPMCLMCKKVFTNEGMKPSRMLNHLKICHPDKLDADINYFSNLKYNYENRLMINQLFTKNSKMLEKGL
;
A
#
# COMPACT_ATOMS: atom_id res chain seq x y z
N MET A 1 52.41 -41.98 49.26
CA MET A 1 51.23 -41.24 48.77
C MET A 1 51.11 -41.49 47.28
N LYS A 2 49.90 -41.82 46.80
CA LYS A 2 49.62 -42.40 45.47
C LYS A 2 49.82 -41.37 44.34
N ALA A 3 50.56 -41.74 43.30
CA ALA A 3 50.58 -41.04 42.02
C ALA A 3 49.38 -41.50 41.17
N LEU A 4 48.40 -40.62 41.01
CA LEU A 4 47.37 -40.70 39.97
C LEU A 4 47.97 -40.01 38.74
N GLY A 5 47.91 -40.53 37.52
CA GLY A 5 46.87 -41.36 36.94
C GLY A 5 46.44 -40.70 35.63
N HIS A 6 47.10 -41.10 34.55
CA HIS A 6 46.58 -41.34 33.20
C HIS A 6 45.46 -40.47 32.57
N ARG A 7 45.72 -40.29 31.26
CA ARG A 7 44.78 -40.37 30.12
C ARG A 7 44.15 -39.07 29.64
N THR A 8 44.75 -38.59 28.55
CA THR A 8 44.15 -37.97 27.36
C THR A 8 42.64 -38.17 27.23
N ARG A 9 41.89 -37.07 27.22
CA ARG A 9 40.47 -37.03 26.85
C ARG A 9 40.32 -36.28 25.52
N SER A 10 40.40 -37.02 24.42
CA SER A 10 39.71 -36.63 23.19
C SER A 10 38.33 -37.27 23.17
N LYS A 11 37.41 -36.56 22.52
CA LYS A 11 35.99 -36.88 22.25
C LYS A 11 35.08 -36.67 23.45
N VAL A 12 34.37 -35.54 23.44
CA VAL A 12 32.92 -35.41 23.25
C VAL A 12 32.61 -33.93 23.53
N GLN A 13 32.63 -33.09 22.48
CA GLN A 13 32.06 -31.74 22.53
C GLN A 13 32.09 -31.13 21.11
N ILE A 14 31.22 -31.63 20.23
CA ILE A 14 30.88 -30.95 18.97
C ILE A 14 29.37 -30.86 18.76
N ASN A 15 28.55 -31.04 19.81
CA ASN A 15 27.10 -31.21 19.66
C ASN A 15 26.26 -30.14 20.39
N GLU A 16 26.82 -28.99 20.74
CA GLU A 16 26.04 -27.90 21.37
C GLU A 16 26.07 -26.59 20.55
N GLY A 17 26.96 -26.46 19.57
CA GLY A 17 27.07 -25.26 18.72
C GLY A 17 26.25 -25.29 17.41
N MET A 18 25.66 -26.44 17.06
CA MET A 18 24.87 -26.57 15.82
C MET A 18 23.42 -26.10 15.98
N ASP A 19 22.87 -26.12 17.20
CA ASP A 19 21.47 -25.75 17.48
C ASP A 19 21.24 -24.22 17.47
N GLU A 20 22.22 -23.42 17.86
CA GLU A 20 22.10 -21.95 17.79
C GLU A 20 22.16 -21.45 16.35
N ILE A 21 23.05 -22.01 15.52
CA ILE A 21 23.14 -21.67 14.09
C ILE A 21 21.83 -22.02 13.37
N SER A 22 21.20 -23.15 13.72
CA SER A 22 19.89 -23.55 13.20
C SER A 22 18.83 -22.48 13.48
N ARG A 23 18.77 -21.96 14.71
CA ARG A 23 17.81 -20.92 15.14
C ARG A 23 18.01 -19.58 14.43
N PHE A 24 19.26 -19.17 14.20
CA PHE A 24 19.57 -17.96 13.44
C PHE A 24 19.17 -18.09 11.96
N THR A 25 19.32 -19.28 11.36
CA THR A 25 18.88 -19.51 9.98
C THR A 25 17.37 -19.53 9.82
N GLU A 26 16.63 -20.06 10.80
CA GLU A 26 15.16 -20.07 10.79
C GLU A 26 14.57 -18.66 10.89
N LEU A 27 15.14 -17.80 11.75
CA LEU A 27 14.74 -16.38 11.86
C LEU A 27 14.95 -15.63 10.54
N SER A 28 16.06 -15.87 9.83
CA SER A 28 16.29 -15.28 8.51
C SER A 28 15.36 -15.84 7.43
N GLN A 29 14.98 -17.12 7.49
CA GLN A 29 14.03 -17.73 6.54
C GLN A 29 12.60 -17.17 6.72
N GLU A 30 12.18 -16.84 7.94
CA GLU A 30 10.88 -16.23 8.23
C GLU A 30 10.76 -14.78 7.68
N GLN A 31 11.85 -14.02 7.69
CA GLN A 31 11.87 -12.67 7.10
C GLN A 31 11.78 -12.72 5.56
N VAL A 32 12.38 -13.74 4.93
CA VAL A 32 12.34 -13.95 3.48
C VAL A 32 10.95 -14.41 3.01
N SER A 33 10.24 -15.24 3.79
CA SER A 33 8.89 -15.70 3.44
C SER A 33 7.83 -14.57 3.56
N LYS A 34 7.98 -13.65 4.52
CA LYS A 34 7.18 -12.41 4.59
C LYS A 34 7.36 -11.54 3.33
N SER A 35 8.60 -11.42 2.83
CA SER A 35 8.89 -10.65 1.61
C SER A 35 8.35 -11.31 0.33
N LYS A 36 8.25 -12.64 0.28
CA LYS A 36 7.69 -13.38 -0.87
C LYS A 36 6.16 -13.30 -0.95
N ASN A 37 5.47 -13.13 0.18
CA ASN A 37 4.01 -12.97 0.20
C ASN A 37 3.54 -11.60 -0.32
N MET A 38 4.41 -10.57 -0.31
CA MET A 38 4.12 -9.28 -0.95
C MET A 38 4.08 -9.38 -2.48
N ALA A 39 4.93 -10.23 -3.07
CA ALA A 39 5.04 -10.41 -4.52
C ALA A 39 3.84 -11.14 -5.16
N ARG A 40 2.92 -11.70 -4.35
CA ARG A 40 1.76 -12.47 -4.82
C ARG A 40 0.44 -11.70 -4.85
N SER A 41 0.43 -10.42 -4.45
CA SER A 41 -0.75 -9.53 -4.55
C SER A 41 -0.74 -8.59 -5.76
N ILE A 42 0.30 -8.69 -6.61
CA ILE A 42 0.53 -7.80 -7.76
C ILE A 42 -0.31 -8.19 -9.01
N ASP A 43 -1.16 -9.21 -8.93
CA ASP A 43 -1.88 -9.76 -10.09
C ASP A 43 -3.39 -9.47 -10.13
N TYR A 44 -3.87 -8.47 -9.40
CA TYR A 44 -5.24 -7.98 -9.55
C TYR A 44 -5.26 -6.52 -10.01
N CYS A 45 -5.07 -6.32 -11.31
CA CYS A 45 -6.06 -5.68 -12.18
C CYS A 45 -5.44 -5.42 -13.55
N GLN A 46 -5.30 -6.47 -14.36
CA GLN A 46 -5.22 -6.31 -15.80
C GLN A 46 -6.05 -7.40 -16.47
N THR A 47 -7.29 -7.05 -16.83
CA THR A 47 -7.89 -7.26 -18.17
C THR A 47 -9.42 -7.27 -18.10
N THR A 48 -10.03 -6.10 -18.28
CA THR A 48 -11.31 -6.02 -18.98
C THR A 48 -11.08 -5.20 -20.24
N LYS A 49 -11.12 -5.89 -21.39
CA LYS A 49 -11.18 -5.27 -22.71
C LYS A 49 -12.61 -4.78 -22.89
N MET A 50 -12.83 -3.47 -22.85
CA MET A 50 -13.94 -2.83 -23.55
C MET A 50 -13.42 -1.53 -24.17
N SER A 51 -13.68 -1.38 -25.46
CA SER A 51 -13.30 -0.25 -26.29
C SER A 51 -14.11 0.99 -25.91
N ASP A 52 -13.43 1.98 -25.33
CA ASP A 52 -13.69 3.40 -25.51
C ASP A 52 -12.40 4.14 -25.16
N LYS A 53 -12.07 5.18 -25.94
CA LYS A 53 -10.79 5.91 -25.98
C LYS A 53 -10.08 5.89 -24.62
N LYS A 54 -9.08 5.00 -24.47
CA LYS A 54 -8.28 4.85 -23.26
C LYS A 54 -7.50 6.14 -23.04
N VAL A 55 -8.08 7.07 -22.29
CA VAL A 55 -7.34 8.20 -21.72
C VAL A 55 -6.17 7.57 -21.00
N LYS A 56 -4.95 7.79 -21.50
CA LYS A 56 -3.71 7.36 -20.85
C LYS A 56 -3.64 8.12 -19.53
N ARG A 57 -4.28 7.58 -18.49
CA ARG A 57 -4.17 8.10 -17.12
C ARG A 57 -2.70 7.97 -16.73
N ARG A 58 -1.99 9.10 -16.66
CA ARG A 58 -0.62 9.14 -16.16
C ARG A 58 -0.65 8.86 -14.66
N ILE A 59 -0.43 7.59 -14.33
CA ILE A 59 0.46 7.05 -13.29
C ILE A 59 0.58 7.90 -12.02
N TYR A 60 -0.09 7.44 -10.96
CA TYR A 60 0.33 7.67 -9.58
C TYR A 60 0.51 6.29 -8.95
N SER A 61 1.59 6.09 -8.19
CA SER A 61 1.75 4.88 -7.39
C SER A 61 0.67 4.86 -6.30
N ASP A 62 0.11 3.69 -6.02
CA ASP A 62 -0.82 3.50 -4.89
C ASP A 62 -0.15 3.84 -3.54
N GLU A 63 1.18 3.97 -3.49
CA GLU A 63 1.90 4.50 -2.32
C GLU A 63 1.45 5.89 -1.89
N TYR A 64 0.88 6.71 -2.78
CA TYR A 64 0.37 8.03 -2.41
C TYR A 64 -0.99 7.98 -1.70
N LEU A 65 -1.68 6.84 -1.80
CA LEU A 65 -2.95 6.62 -1.10
C LEU A 65 -2.77 6.66 0.42
N LYS A 66 -1.59 6.30 0.95
CA LYS A 66 -1.27 6.39 2.38
C LYS A 66 -1.32 7.82 2.94
N PHE A 67 -1.28 8.83 2.07
CA PHE A 67 -1.45 10.23 2.46
C PHE A 67 -2.90 10.71 2.24
N GLY A 68 -3.81 9.83 1.82
CA GLY A 68 -5.20 10.14 1.51
C GLY A 68 -5.38 10.98 0.26
N VAL A 69 -4.50 10.85 -0.74
CA VAL A 69 -4.52 11.67 -1.96
C VAL A 69 -4.76 10.81 -3.20
N ILE A 70 -5.60 11.31 -4.11
CA ILE A 70 -5.97 10.68 -5.38
C ILE A 70 -5.85 11.69 -6.53
N PRO A 71 -5.90 11.26 -7.80
CA PRO A 71 -6.01 12.17 -8.93
C PRO A 71 -7.30 12.99 -8.85
N TYR A 72 -7.24 14.26 -9.26
CA TYR A 72 -8.42 15.11 -9.35
C TYR A 72 -9.27 14.75 -10.58
N ASP A 73 -10.59 14.69 -10.41
CA ASP A 73 -11.50 14.19 -11.44
C ASP A 73 -11.56 15.05 -12.69
N HIS A 74 -11.42 16.38 -12.54
CA HIS A 74 -11.46 17.30 -13.67
C HIS A 74 -10.10 17.47 -14.34
N ASN A 75 -9.02 17.12 -13.64
CA ASN A 75 -7.67 17.17 -14.17
C ASN A 75 -6.79 16.14 -13.45
N ASN A 76 -6.68 14.96 -14.05
CA ASN A 76 -5.90 13.84 -13.52
C ASN A 76 -4.39 14.10 -13.42
N SER A 77 -3.88 15.28 -13.77
CA SER A 77 -2.50 15.68 -13.49
C SER A 77 -2.33 16.32 -12.11
N LEU A 78 -3.42 16.79 -11.51
CA LEU A 78 -3.42 17.42 -10.20
C LEU A 78 -3.87 16.42 -9.13
N PRO A 79 -3.19 16.38 -7.98
CA PRO A 79 -3.68 15.63 -6.82
C PRO A 79 -4.80 16.32 -6.05
N MET A 80 -5.63 15.51 -5.39
CA MET A 80 -6.69 15.95 -4.51
C MET A 80 -6.75 15.10 -3.23
N CYS A 81 -6.90 15.75 -2.08
CA CYS A 81 -7.14 15.08 -0.81
C CYS A 81 -8.56 14.47 -0.76
N LEU A 82 -8.66 13.21 -0.37
CA LEU A 82 -9.94 12.50 -0.24
C LEU A 82 -10.83 13.06 0.88
N MET A 83 -10.23 13.57 1.96
CA MET A 83 -10.94 14.01 3.17
C MET A 83 -11.49 15.43 3.02
N CYS A 84 -10.64 16.39 2.65
CA CYS A 84 -11.04 17.81 2.53
C CYS A 84 -11.25 18.31 1.09
N LYS A 85 -11.05 17.46 0.07
CA LYS A 85 -11.17 17.82 -1.36
C LYS A 85 -10.24 18.95 -1.82
N LYS A 86 -9.21 19.29 -1.02
CA LYS A 86 -8.17 20.25 -1.43
C LYS A 86 -7.39 19.69 -2.62
N VAL A 87 -7.31 20.47 -3.69
CA VAL A 87 -6.47 20.19 -4.87
C VAL A 87 -5.09 20.83 -4.65
N PHE A 88 -4.03 20.11 -4.96
CA PHE A 88 -2.67 20.65 -4.90
C PHE A 88 -2.09 20.81 -6.30
N THR A 89 -1.05 21.65 -6.40
CA THR A 89 -0.18 21.66 -7.57
C THR A 89 0.67 20.39 -7.62
N ASN A 90 1.33 20.14 -8.74
CA ASN A 90 2.27 19.02 -8.87
C ASN A 90 3.39 19.05 -7.80
N GLU A 91 3.81 20.23 -7.36
CA GLU A 91 4.80 20.36 -6.29
C GLU A 91 4.26 19.94 -4.92
N GLY A 92 2.96 20.04 -4.72
CA GLY A 92 2.26 19.57 -3.52
C GLY A 92 2.27 18.06 -3.34
N MET A 93 2.63 17.30 -4.39
CA MET A 93 2.80 15.84 -4.34
C MET A 93 4.05 15.37 -3.62
N LYS A 94 4.96 16.28 -3.25
CA LYS A 94 6.14 15.86 -2.48
C LYS A 94 5.68 15.17 -1.19
N PRO A 95 6.15 13.95 -0.86
CA PRO A 95 5.68 13.21 0.32
C PRO A 95 5.71 14.03 1.61
N SER A 96 6.73 14.87 1.79
CA SER A 96 6.83 15.78 2.92
C SER A 96 5.68 16.80 3.00
N ARG A 97 5.22 17.33 1.87
CA ARG A 97 4.10 18.28 1.79
C ARG A 97 2.77 17.59 2.08
N MET A 98 2.57 16.37 1.57
CA MET A 98 1.35 15.59 1.80
C MET A 98 1.26 15.12 3.25
N LEU A 99 2.37 14.64 3.81
CA LEU A 99 2.46 14.31 5.23
C LEU A 99 2.20 15.53 6.11
N ASN A 100 2.78 16.69 5.78
CA ASN A 100 2.51 17.93 6.52
C ASN A 100 1.04 18.34 6.42
N HIS A 101 0.43 18.21 5.25
CA HIS A 101 -1.00 18.42 5.08
C HIS A 101 -1.83 17.49 5.98
N LEU A 102 -1.51 16.19 6.01
CA LEU A 102 -2.18 15.23 6.89
C LEU A 102 -2.04 15.64 8.35
N LYS A 103 -0.83 16.02 8.79
CA LYS A 103 -0.56 16.47 10.17
C LYS A 103 -1.36 17.70 10.59
N ILE A 104 -1.44 18.70 9.70
CA ILE A 104 -2.07 19.98 10.03
C ILE A 104 -3.58 19.92 9.86
N CYS A 105 -4.07 19.30 8.78
CA CYS A 105 -5.49 19.33 8.41
C CYS A 105 -6.28 18.12 8.92
N HIS A 106 -5.63 16.99 9.15
CA HIS A 106 -6.26 15.71 9.52
C HIS A 106 -5.44 14.96 10.59
N PRO A 107 -5.14 15.60 11.74
CA PRO A 107 -4.29 15.00 12.78
C PRO A 107 -4.87 13.69 13.32
N ASP A 108 -6.19 13.54 13.31
CA ASP A 108 -6.96 12.37 13.71
C ASP A 108 -6.88 11.19 12.73
N LYS A 109 -6.18 11.36 11.61
CA LYS A 109 -6.00 10.36 10.55
C LYS A 109 -4.53 10.05 10.25
N LEU A 110 -3.62 10.50 11.11
CA LEU A 110 -2.18 10.25 10.95
C LEU A 110 -1.81 8.78 11.07
N ASP A 111 -2.47 8.07 12.00
CA ASP A 111 -2.21 6.65 12.27
C ASP A 111 -3.16 5.73 11.48
N ALA A 112 -3.93 6.29 10.55
CA ALA A 112 -4.83 5.51 9.71
C ALA A 112 -4.02 4.61 8.77
N ASP A 113 -4.46 3.35 8.64
CA ASP A 113 -3.81 2.38 7.77
C ASP A 113 -4.21 2.57 6.30
N ILE A 114 -3.56 1.80 5.42
CA ILE A 114 -3.87 1.83 3.99
C ILE A 114 -5.31 1.37 3.70
N ASN A 115 -5.89 0.51 4.55
CA ASN A 115 -7.26 0.01 4.37
C ASN A 115 -8.28 1.14 4.56
N TYR A 116 -8.08 2.01 5.55
CA TYR A 116 -8.90 3.19 5.75
C TYR A 116 -8.95 4.06 4.49
N PHE A 117 -7.79 4.41 3.92
CA PHE A 117 -7.73 5.23 2.72
C PHE A 117 -8.27 4.51 1.47
N SER A 118 -8.07 3.19 1.37
CA SER A 118 -8.64 2.37 0.30
C SER A 118 -10.17 2.36 0.34
N ASN A 119 -10.76 2.16 1.51
CA ASN A 119 -12.21 2.23 1.68
C ASN A 119 -12.74 3.65 1.40
N LEU A 120 -12.02 4.69 1.82
CA LEU A 120 -12.39 6.07 1.53
C LEU A 120 -12.37 6.37 0.03
N LYS A 121 -11.36 5.89 -0.70
CA LYS A 121 -11.27 5.98 -2.16
C LYS A 121 -12.43 5.23 -2.83
N TYR A 122 -12.71 4.00 -2.42
CA TYR A 122 -13.80 3.20 -2.96
C TYR A 122 -15.16 3.91 -2.80
N ASN A 123 -15.45 4.42 -1.59
CA ASN A 123 -16.67 5.18 -1.33
C ASN A 123 -16.76 6.46 -2.17
N TYR A 124 -15.63 7.11 -2.42
CA TYR A 124 -15.56 8.28 -3.29
C TYR A 124 -15.90 7.94 -4.75
N GLU A 125 -15.23 6.94 -5.32
CA GLU A 125 -15.42 6.50 -6.70
C GLU A 125 -16.86 6.00 -6.95
N ASN A 126 -17.43 5.27 -6.00
CA ASN A 126 -18.83 4.82 -6.06
C ASN A 126 -19.82 6.00 -6.12
N ARG A 127 -19.60 7.05 -5.31
CA ARG A 127 -20.43 8.25 -5.36
C ARG A 127 -20.34 8.95 -6.73
N LEU A 128 -19.15 9.03 -7.32
CA LEU A 128 -18.98 9.60 -8.65
C LEU A 128 -19.74 8.79 -9.70
N MET A 129 -19.64 7.47 -9.67
CA MET A 129 -20.37 6.58 -10.58
C MET A 129 -21.89 6.79 -10.45
N ILE A 130 -22.41 6.81 -9.23
CA ILE A 130 -23.84 7.04 -8.97
C ILE A 130 -24.28 8.40 -9.52
N ASN A 131 -23.52 9.47 -9.26
CA ASN A 131 -23.81 10.80 -9.79
C ASN A 131 -23.81 10.84 -11.34
N GLN A 132 -22.89 10.10 -11.97
CA GLN A 132 -22.86 9.97 -13.43
C GLN A 132 -24.08 9.24 -13.98
N LEU A 133 -24.59 8.21 -13.29
CA LEU A 133 -25.81 7.50 -13.69
C LEU A 133 -27.04 8.41 -13.61
N PHE A 134 -27.20 9.15 -12.52
CA PHE A 134 -28.32 10.08 -12.37
C PHE A 134 -28.31 11.19 -13.43
N THR A 135 -27.15 11.81 -13.67
CA THR A 135 -27.02 12.86 -14.68
C THR A 135 -27.24 12.37 -16.12
N LYS A 136 -26.88 11.13 -16.43
CA LYS A 136 -27.19 10.51 -17.75
C LYS A 136 -28.70 10.32 -17.94
N ASN A 137 -29.39 9.83 -16.92
CA ASN A 137 -30.82 9.57 -16.98
C ASN A 137 -31.64 10.87 -17.12
N SER A 138 -31.28 11.94 -16.40
CA SER A 138 -31.95 13.25 -16.55
C SER A 138 -31.82 13.80 -17.98
N LYS A 139 -30.64 13.68 -18.60
CA LYS A 139 -30.40 14.15 -19.98
C LYS A 139 -31.11 13.33 -21.05
N MET A 140 -31.47 12.08 -20.76
CA MET A 140 -32.26 11.25 -21.68
C MET A 140 -33.74 11.61 -21.62
N LEU A 141 -34.25 12.05 -20.46
CA LEU A 141 -35.64 12.45 -20.27
C LEU A 141 -35.96 13.81 -20.91
N GLU A 142 -35.05 14.79 -20.83
CA GLU A 142 -35.26 16.12 -21.42
C GLU A 142 -35.21 16.14 -22.95
N LYS A 143 -34.62 15.12 -23.59
CA LYS A 143 -34.53 15.02 -25.05
C LYS A 143 -35.72 14.32 -25.71
N GLY A 144 -36.71 13.94 -24.90
CA GLY A 144 -37.91 13.21 -25.35
C GLY A 144 -39.21 14.03 -25.27
N LEU A 145 -39.14 15.35 -25.10
CA LEU A 145 -40.28 16.27 -25.17
C LEU A 145 -40.10 17.27 -26.32
#